data_AF-A0A937PZC6-F1
#
_entry.id   AF-A0A937PZC6-F1
#
_cell.length_a   1.000
_cell.length_b   1.000
_cell.length_c   1.000
_cell.angle_alpha   90.00
_cell.angle_beta   90.00
_cell.angle_gamma   90.00
#
_symmetry.space_group_name_H-M   'P 1'
#
loop_
_entity.id
_entity.type
_entity.pdbx_description
1 polymer ?
#
loop_
_entity_poly.entity_id
_entity_poly.type
_entity_poly.pdbx_seq_one_letter_code
_entity_poly.pdbx_strand_id
1 'polypeptide(L)'
;MLRDWLGIDNPEPSYYGLLGVPELESDEKAILQAGRTVKRKVRAYQIGIYRKQALGLLAEIGQAVSTLTNPEKRIAYDNSLMGRWRTQAEELARQHVGTGERTPAALEAWLTACRERGIPVTRLMPYLMRRLMARASGWPKVGVHQLPLPIALWTYRDVGALGQTLQVGPFEKRVESVKKAQKLLGIPQGIALLVAAEIAGALRLFSEVRFVRQARDAPSMTLLRLGRRIQRYEGDVAKGKVLAAVARILGKTKQDLDEALAHLDDPPVEMPRGRVGLRAARLARRHVRTLGGRLASAPPAIVDWVADRPQILVPLAVVAGVTALVFAVLIAVGVLHLAQPDEPAGTTAGPGTVPAPTAPATPAVKPPDAPATPVMDWPDTAVRPSEPVTVGA
;
A
#
# COMPACT_ATOMS: atom_id res chain seq x y z
N MET A 1 -15.15 -1.47 32.34
CA MET A 1 -15.30 -0.54 33.50
C MET A 1 -14.15 0.46 33.74
N LEU A 2 -13.40 0.88 32.72
CA LEU A 2 -12.65 2.17 32.71
C LEU A 2 -12.35 2.54 31.26
N ARG A 3 -12.07 1.51 30.45
CA ARG A 3 -12.05 1.57 28.97
C ARG A 3 -13.42 1.94 28.39
N ASP A 4 -14.50 1.59 29.07
CA ASP A 4 -15.88 1.99 28.74
C ASP A 4 -16.03 3.53 28.73
N TRP A 5 -15.30 4.25 29.59
CA TRP A 5 -15.30 5.73 29.58
C TRP A 5 -14.57 6.34 28.38
N LEU A 6 -13.68 5.56 27.77
CA LEU A 6 -13.07 5.92 26.49
C LEU A 6 -13.92 5.46 25.30
N GLY A 7 -15.02 4.73 25.52
CA GLY A 7 -15.83 4.15 24.46
C GLY A 7 -15.08 3.06 23.69
N ILE A 8 -14.15 2.36 24.34
CA ILE A 8 -13.35 1.30 23.72
C ILE A 8 -14.00 -0.05 24.02
N ASP A 9 -14.65 -0.64 23.02
CA ASP A 9 -15.31 -1.94 23.14
C ASP A 9 -14.33 -3.13 23.10
N ASN A 10 -13.12 -2.91 22.56
CA ASN A 10 -12.12 -3.97 22.45
C ASN A 10 -11.37 -4.16 23.79
N PRO A 11 -11.36 -5.38 24.38
CA PRO A 11 -10.64 -5.67 25.62
C PRO A 11 -9.12 -5.50 25.47
N GLU A 12 -8.56 -5.58 24.27
CA GLU A 12 -7.14 -5.35 23.98
C GLU A 12 -7.00 -4.35 22.81
N PRO A 13 -7.20 -3.04 23.05
CA PRO A 13 -7.08 -2.04 22.01
C PRO A 13 -5.63 -1.95 21.55
N SER A 14 -5.44 -1.66 20.26
CA SER A 14 -4.15 -1.23 19.74
C SER A 14 -3.75 0.11 20.38
N TYR A 15 -2.49 0.52 20.23
CA TYR A 15 -2.07 1.86 20.63
C TYR A 15 -2.82 2.95 19.86
N TYR A 16 -3.25 2.68 18.62
CA TYR A 16 -4.10 3.59 17.85
C TYR A 16 -5.52 3.67 18.44
N GLY A 17 -6.13 2.51 18.73
CA GLY A 17 -7.45 2.41 19.35
C GLY A 17 -7.49 3.03 20.74
N LEU A 18 -6.43 2.89 21.53
CA LEU A 18 -6.31 3.52 22.86
C LEU A 18 -6.32 5.05 22.79
N LEU A 19 -5.74 5.61 21.73
CA LEU A 19 -5.71 7.06 21.49
C LEU A 19 -6.95 7.57 20.74
N GLY A 20 -7.78 6.67 20.20
CA GLY A 20 -8.91 7.03 19.35
C GLY A 20 -8.50 7.63 18.00
N VAL A 21 -7.35 7.21 17.46
CA VAL A 21 -6.88 7.62 16.12
C VAL A 21 -7.02 6.46 15.12
N PRO A 22 -7.12 6.74 13.81
CA PRO A 22 -7.14 5.69 12.80
C PRO A 22 -5.90 4.78 12.89
N GLU A 23 -6.11 3.48 12.69
CA GLU A 23 -5.03 2.51 12.64
C GLU A 23 -3.97 2.89 11.60
N LEU A 24 -2.69 2.84 11.99
CA LEU A 24 -1.52 3.25 11.19
C LEU A 24 -1.48 4.75 10.82
N GLU A 25 -2.07 5.63 11.64
CA GLU A 25 -1.89 7.08 11.48
C GLU A 25 -0.39 7.44 11.48
N SER A 26 0.01 8.23 10.48
CA SER A 26 1.40 8.62 10.24
C SER A 26 1.71 10.03 10.75
N ASP A 27 0.68 10.83 11.02
CA ASP A 27 0.76 12.21 11.49
C ASP A 27 1.07 12.31 12.99
N GLU A 28 2.31 12.68 13.30
CA GLU A 28 2.77 12.86 14.67
C GLU A 28 1.93 13.88 15.44
N LYS A 29 1.50 14.97 14.80
CA LYS A 29 0.72 16.03 15.47
C LYS A 29 -0.66 15.51 15.86
N ALA A 30 -1.31 14.77 14.96
CA ALA A 30 -2.60 14.14 15.24
C ALA A 30 -2.51 13.17 16.43
N ILE A 31 -1.46 12.33 16.46
CA ILE A 31 -1.20 11.38 17.55
C ILE A 31 -0.97 12.11 18.89
N LEU A 32 -0.15 13.17 18.89
CA LEU A 32 0.12 13.97 20.09
C LEU A 32 -1.15 14.67 20.61
N GLN A 33 -1.95 15.24 19.71
CA GLN A 33 -3.20 15.91 20.06
C GLN A 33 -4.22 14.92 20.64
N ALA A 34 -4.38 13.76 20.02
CA ALA A 34 -5.22 12.68 20.52
C ALA A 34 -4.77 12.22 21.91
N GLY A 35 -3.47 11.96 22.09
CA GLY A 35 -2.89 11.61 23.38
C GLY A 35 -3.12 12.64 24.47
N ARG A 36 -2.99 13.95 24.17
CA ARG A 36 -3.32 15.03 25.12
C ARG A 36 -4.79 15.02 25.51
N THR A 37 -5.67 14.80 24.55
CA THR A 37 -7.13 14.77 24.76
C THR A 37 -7.54 13.59 25.64
N VAL A 38 -7.05 12.38 25.33
CA VAL A 38 -7.34 11.17 26.12
C VAL A 38 -6.75 11.30 27.53
N LYS A 39 -5.49 11.76 27.68
CA LYS A 39 -4.90 12.00 29.01
C LYS A 39 -5.73 12.98 29.84
N ARG A 40 -6.24 14.06 29.24
CA ARG A 40 -7.09 15.04 29.94
C ARG A 40 -8.35 14.38 30.49
N LYS A 41 -9.03 13.54 29.70
CA LYS A 41 -10.21 12.78 30.14
C LYS A 41 -9.89 11.85 31.30
N VAL A 42 -8.80 11.07 31.21
CA VAL A 42 -8.42 10.11 32.25
C VAL A 42 -7.95 10.79 33.54
N ARG A 43 -7.35 11.99 33.45
CA ARG A 43 -6.90 12.77 34.61
C ARG A 43 -8.04 13.15 35.56
N ALA A 44 -9.27 13.32 35.07
CA ALA A 44 -10.44 13.57 35.91
C ALA A 44 -10.69 12.45 36.95
N TYR A 45 -10.20 11.24 36.68
CA TYR A 45 -10.39 10.05 37.54
C TYR A 45 -9.15 9.68 38.35
N GLN A 46 -8.12 10.56 38.40
CA GLN A 46 -6.93 10.34 39.23
C GLN A 46 -7.22 10.46 40.73
N ILE A 47 -8.35 11.03 41.10
CA ILE A 47 -8.79 11.20 42.49
C ILE A 47 -9.98 10.26 42.73
N GLY A 48 -10.06 9.64 43.91
CA GLY A 48 -11.16 8.76 44.31
C GLY A 48 -10.91 7.27 44.04
N ILE A 49 -12.00 6.50 44.01
CA ILE A 49 -11.99 5.02 44.00
C ILE A 49 -11.30 4.41 42.77
N TYR A 50 -11.21 5.14 41.66
CA TYR A 50 -10.63 4.68 40.40
C TYR A 50 -9.15 5.08 40.20
N ARG A 51 -8.52 5.73 41.19
CA ARG A 51 -7.15 6.27 41.09
C ARG A 51 -6.14 5.26 40.55
N LYS A 52 -6.12 4.03 41.07
CA LYS A 52 -5.16 2.99 40.66
C LYS A 52 -5.30 2.64 39.18
N GLN A 53 -6.54 2.50 38.72
CA GLN A 53 -6.85 2.16 37.33
C GLN A 53 -6.53 3.34 36.38
N ALA A 54 -6.87 4.57 36.79
CA ALA A 54 -6.55 5.77 36.03
C ALA A 54 -5.04 5.99 35.86
N LEU A 55 -4.24 5.73 36.90
CA LEU A 55 -2.78 5.81 36.83
C LEU A 55 -2.19 4.76 35.88
N GLY A 56 -2.69 3.52 35.92
CA GLY A 56 -2.30 2.47 34.98
C GLY A 56 -2.60 2.85 33.53
N LEU A 57 -3.81 3.34 33.28
CA LEU A 57 -4.22 3.78 31.93
C LEU A 57 -3.40 4.98 31.43
N LEU A 58 -3.06 5.94 32.29
CA LEU A 58 -2.20 7.07 31.92
C LEU A 58 -0.78 6.64 31.54
N ALA A 59 -0.24 5.62 32.20
CA ALA A 59 1.04 5.02 31.84
C ALA A 59 0.96 4.33 30.47
N GLU A 60 -0.10 3.55 30.22
CA GLU A 60 -0.37 2.89 28.93
C GLU A 60 -0.49 3.92 27.79
N ILE A 61 -1.26 5.00 28.00
CA ILE A 61 -1.39 6.10 27.03
C ILE A 61 -0.03 6.79 26.81
N GLY A 62 0.77 6.96 27.87
CA GLY A 62 2.14 7.49 27.77
C GLY A 62 3.02 6.64 26.87
N GLN A 63 2.98 5.31 27.05
CA GLN A 63 3.71 4.35 26.24
C GLN A 63 3.23 4.33 24.78
N ALA A 64 1.92 4.40 24.56
CA ALA A 64 1.31 4.47 23.22
C ALA A 64 1.80 5.71 22.47
N VAL A 65 1.70 6.90 23.08
CA VAL A 65 2.19 8.14 22.47
C VAL A 65 3.70 8.05 22.18
N SER A 66 4.52 7.61 23.14
CA SER A 66 5.97 7.50 22.95
C SER A 66 6.35 6.52 21.83
N THR A 67 5.63 5.40 21.71
CA THR A 67 5.83 4.43 20.63
C THR A 67 5.43 4.99 19.28
N LEU A 68 4.29 5.67 19.20
CA LEU A 68 3.71 6.11 17.93
C LEU A 68 4.30 7.42 17.39
N THR A 69 4.86 8.29 18.24
CA THR A 69 5.55 9.51 17.80
C THR A 69 6.99 9.26 17.38
N ASN A 70 7.63 8.21 17.91
CA ASN A 70 8.95 7.80 17.44
C ASN A 70 8.82 6.96 16.15
N PRO A 71 9.39 7.40 15.00
CA PRO A 71 9.16 6.74 13.72
C PRO A 71 9.68 5.30 13.67
N GLU A 72 10.81 5.01 14.33
CA GLU A 72 11.37 3.66 14.35
C GLU A 72 10.53 2.70 15.19
N LYS A 73 10.12 3.14 16.39
CA LYS A 73 9.24 2.35 17.27
C LYS A 73 7.86 2.14 16.64
N ARG A 74 7.31 3.15 15.97
CA ARG A 74 6.05 3.05 15.23
C ARG A 74 6.15 2.00 14.13
N ILE A 75 7.19 2.04 13.29
CA ILE A 75 7.39 1.04 12.23
C ILE A 75 7.47 -0.38 12.81
N ALA A 76 8.21 -0.56 13.91
CA ALA A 76 8.30 -1.86 14.58
C ALA A 76 6.93 -2.32 15.10
N TYR A 77 6.18 -1.42 15.74
CA TYR A 77 4.83 -1.68 16.23
C TYR A 77 3.87 -2.03 15.09
N ASP A 78 3.84 -1.26 14.02
CA ASP A 78 3.01 -1.45 12.83
C ASP A 78 3.29 -2.81 12.18
N ASN A 79 4.56 -3.19 12.07
CA ASN A 79 4.94 -4.51 11.57
C ASN A 79 4.43 -5.64 12.48
N SER A 80 4.49 -5.47 13.81
CA SER A 80 3.94 -6.44 14.76
C SER A 80 2.42 -6.56 14.64
N LEU A 81 1.73 -5.43 14.48
CA LEU A 81 0.28 -5.34 14.35
C LEU A 81 -0.18 -6.00 13.03
N MET A 82 0.51 -5.69 11.93
CA MET A 82 0.30 -6.35 10.64
C MET A 82 0.57 -7.85 10.72
N GLY A 83 1.55 -8.29 11.50
CA GLY A 83 1.81 -9.71 11.78
C GLY A 83 0.62 -10.39 12.43
N ARG A 84 0.10 -9.81 13.53
CA ARG A 84 -1.09 -10.33 14.23
C ARG A 84 -2.31 -10.39 13.31
N TRP A 85 -2.57 -9.31 12.57
CA TRP A 85 -3.69 -9.27 11.63
C TRP A 85 -3.56 -10.30 10.50
N ARG A 86 -2.35 -10.57 10.00
CA ARG A 86 -2.13 -11.65 9.03
C ARG A 86 -2.48 -13.00 9.63
N THR A 87 -1.98 -13.33 10.82
CA THR A 87 -2.28 -14.60 11.49
C THR A 87 -3.78 -14.77 11.71
N GLN A 88 -4.46 -13.71 12.19
CA GLN A 88 -5.91 -13.74 12.40
C GLN A 88 -6.69 -13.87 11.09
N ALA A 89 -6.32 -13.12 10.05
CA ALA A 89 -6.95 -13.22 8.74
C ALA A 89 -6.77 -14.62 8.13
N GLU A 90 -5.64 -15.27 8.36
CA GLU A 90 -5.37 -16.63 7.91
C GLU A 90 -6.13 -17.69 8.69
N GLU A 91 -6.32 -17.49 9.99
CA GLU A 91 -7.20 -18.32 10.80
C GLU A 91 -8.64 -18.21 10.30
N LEU A 92 -9.15 -16.99 10.14
CA LEU A 92 -10.49 -16.77 9.57
C LEU A 92 -10.61 -17.33 8.15
N ALA A 93 -9.58 -17.21 7.31
CA ALA A 93 -9.60 -17.80 5.98
C ALA A 93 -9.69 -19.33 6.05
N ARG A 94 -8.99 -19.98 6.99
CA ARG A 94 -9.12 -21.42 7.21
C ARG A 94 -10.53 -21.81 7.66
N GLN A 95 -11.19 -20.99 8.47
CA GLN A 95 -12.54 -21.23 8.97
C GLN A 95 -13.62 -21.05 7.90
N HIS A 96 -13.55 -19.96 7.11
CA HIS A 96 -14.61 -19.57 6.18
C HIS A 96 -14.37 -20.02 4.74
N VAL A 97 -13.12 -20.09 4.29
CA VAL A 97 -12.77 -20.51 2.92
C VAL A 97 -12.38 -21.99 2.89
N GLY A 98 -11.86 -22.54 4.00
CA GLY A 98 -11.61 -23.96 4.19
C GLY A 98 -10.73 -24.63 3.12
N THR A 99 -10.78 -25.97 3.09
CA THR A 99 -10.30 -26.81 1.98
C THR A 99 -11.40 -27.05 0.92
N GLY A 100 -12.63 -26.65 1.21
CA GLY A 100 -13.81 -26.90 0.38
C GLY A 100 -13.95 -25.97 -0.82
N GLU A 101 -15.18 -25.84 -1.31
CA GLU A 101 -15.51 -25.04 -2.49
C GLU A 101 -15.17 -23.55 -2.28
N ARG A 102 -14.25 -23.07 -3.12
CA ARG A 102 -13.88 -21.65 -3.16
C ARG A 102 -14.98 -20.91 -3.90
N THR A 103 -15.97 -20.41 -3.18
CA THR A 103 -17.09 -19.65 -3.76
C THR A 103 -16.95 -18.16 -3.46
N PRO A 104 -17.61 -17.28 -4.23
CA PRO A 104 -17.71 -15.87 -3.87
C PRO A 104 -18.36 -15.65 -2.51
N ALA A 105 -19.34 -16.48 -2.12
CA ALA A 105 -19.99 -16.41 -0.81
C ALA A 105 -19.01 -16.71 0.34
N ALA A 106 -18.14 -17.72 0.19
CA ALA A 106 -17.11 -18.03 1.18
C ALA A 106 -16.10 -16.87 1.36
N LEU A 107 -15.71 -16.21 0.25
CA LEU A 107 -14.88 -15.02 0.27
C LEU A 107 -15.58 -13.86 0.97
N GLU A 108 -16.86 -13.62 0.69
CA GLU A 108 -17.66 -12.58 1.34
C GLU A 108 -17.79 -12.81 2.84
N ALA A 109 -18.08 -14.05 3.27
CA ALA A 109 -18.14 -14.43 4.67
C ALA A 109 -16.80 -14.17 5.39
N TRP A 110 -15.68 -14.56 4.75
CA TRP A 110 -14.35 -14.30 5.30
C TRP A 110 -14.04 -12.80 5.43
N LEU A 111 -14.37 -11.99 4.41
CA LEU A 111 -14.17 -10.54 4.45
C LEU A 111 -15.02 -9.88 5.53
N THR A 112 -16.26 -10.35 5.71
CA THR A 112 -17.17 -9.89 6.75
C THR A 112 -16.62 -10.20 8.13
N ALA A 113 -16.20 -11.45 8.37
CA ALA A 113 -15.58 -11.84 9.63
C ALA A 113 -14.29 -11.06 9.94
N CYS A 114 -13.49 -10.74 8.91
CA CYS A 114 -12.32 -9.88 9.10
C CYS A 114 -12.72 -8.47 9.53
N ARG A 115 -13.75 -7.88 8.90
CA ARG A 115 -14.26 -6.54 9.25
C ARG A 115 -14.80 -6.50 10.67
N GLU A 116 -15.57 -7.50 11.09
CA GLU A 116 -16.10 -7.62 12.45
C GLU A 116 -15.00 -7.68 13.51
N ARG A 117 -13.84 -8.27 13.17
CA ARG A 117 -12.66 -8.28 14.04
C ARG A 117 -11.76 -7.04 13.89
N GLY A 118 -12.17 -6.04 13.12
CA GLY A 118 -11.37 -4.83 12.87
C GLY A 118 -10.10 -5.07 12.06
N ILE A 119 -10.04 -6.16 11.29
CA ILE A 119 -8.88 -6.50 10.44
C ILE A 119 -8.98 -5.71 9.12
N PRO A 120 -8.00 -4.87 8.77
CA PRO A 120 -8.03 -4.08 7.54
C PRO A 120 -7.63 -4.92 6.32
N VAL A 121 -8.60 -5.63 5.75
CA VAL A 121 -8.35 -6.60 4.66
C VAL A 121 -7.75 -5.94 3.43
N THR A 122 -8.19 -4.75 3.05
CA THR A 122 -7.64 -4.05 1.88
C THR A 122 -6.15 -3.67 2.05
N ARG A 123 -5.65 -3.57 3.29
CA ARG A 123 -4.22 -3.37 3.58
C ARG A 123 -3.44 -4.68 3.58
N LEU A 124 -4.06 -5.75 4.05
CA LEU A 124 -3.50 -7.10 3.99
C LEU A 124 -3.57 -7.69 2.58
N MET A 125 -4.41 -7.12 1.69
CA MET A 125 -4.70 -7.66 0.36
C MET A 125 -3.44 -8.04 -0.42
N PRO A 126 -2.37 -7.23 -0.54
CA PRO A 126 -1.17 -7.65 -1.28
C PRO A 126 -0.52 -8.93 -0.73
N TYR A 127 -0.55 -9.12 0.59
CA TYR A 127 -0.04 -10.33 1.25
C TYR A 127 -1.01 -11.50 1.07
N LEU A 128 -2.29 -11.28 1.38
CA LEU A 128 -3.33 -12.30 1.27
C LEU A 128 -3.45 -12.79 -0.17
N MET A 129 -3.39 -11.90 -1.16
CA MET A 129 -3.39 -12.25 -2.58
C MET A 129 -2.23 -13.14 -2.95
N ARG A 130 -1.00 -12.91 -2.44
CA ARG A 130 0.11 -13.84 -2.71
C ARG A 130 -0.22 -15.26 -2.26
N ARG A 131 -0.86 -15.40 -1.09
CA ARG A 131 -1.27 -16.69 -0.53
C ARG A 131 -2.47 -17.30 -1.26
N LEU A 132 -3.51 -16.50 -1.55
CA LEU A 132 -4.69 -16.93 -2.30
C LEU A 132 -4.31 -17.33 -3.74
N MET A 133 -3.36 -16.61 -4.34
CA MET A 133 -2.85 -16.88 -5.69
C MET A 133 -1.89 -18.08 -5.75
N ALA A 134 -1.15 -18.37 -4.68
CA ALA A 134 -0.44 -19.66 -4.59
C ALA A 134 -1.41 -20.86 -4.67
N ARG A 135 -2.71 -20.62 -4.49
CA ARG A 135 -3.81 -21.59 -4.64
C ARG A 135 -4.78 -21.20 -5.76
N ALA A 136 -4.32 -20.45 -6.76
CA ALA A 136 -5.19 -19.85 -7.79
C ALA A 136 -6.03 -20.85 -8.58
N SER A 137 -5.53 -22.07 -8.80
CA SER A 137 -6.15 -23.06 -9.69
C SER A 137 -7.56 -23.51 -9.30
N GLY A 138 -7.98 -23.31 -8.03
CA GLY A 138 -9.32 -23.69 -7.58
C GLY A 138 -10.27 -22.52 -7.33
N TRP A 139 -9.86 -21.27 -7.59
CA TRP A 139 -10.78 -20.13 -7.44
C TRP A 139 -11.73 -20.04 -8.64
N PRO A 140 -12.99 -19.65 -8.43
CA PRO A 140 -13.95 -19.50 -9.50
C PRO A 140 -13.50 -18.33 -10.38
N LYS A 141 -13.64 -18.53 -11.67
CA LYS A 141 -13.44 -17.48 -12.65
C LYS A 141 -14.69 -16.60 -12.70
N VAL A 142 -14.51 -15.29 -12.60
CA VAL A 142 -15.62 -14.32 -12.50
C VAL A 142 -15.52 -13.22 -13.55
N GLY A 143 -16.69 -12.66 -13.85
CA GLY A 143 -16.84 -11.52 -14.75
C GLY A 143 -16.71 -11.90 -16.22
N VAL A 144 -16.77 -10.87 -17.07
CA VAL A 144 -16.55 -11.01 -18.52
C VAL A 144 -15.14 -11.55 -18.79
N HIS A 145 -14.24 -11.31 -17.83
CA HIS A 145 -12.82 -11.57 -17.97
C HIS A 145 -12.36 -12.95 -17.50
N GLN A 146 -13.27 -13.76 -16.94
CA GLN A 146 -12.92 -15.05 -16.35
C GLN A 146 -11.72 -14.94 -15.36
N LEU A 147 -11.66 -13.79 -14.68
CA LEU A 147 -10.81 -13.42 -13.55
C LEU A 147 -10.77 -14.52 -12.48
N PRO A 148 -9.65 -15.18 -12.10
CA PRO A 148 -9.64 -15.82 -10.79
C PRO A 148 -10.08 -14.78 -9.76
N LEU A 149 -11.12 -15.09 -8.98
CA LEU A 149 -11.77 -14.14 -8.08
C LEU A 149 -10.79 -13.28 -7.24
N PRO A 150 -9.68 -13.81 -6.68
CA PRO A 150 -8.68 -12.99 -6.00
C PRO A 150 -8.05 -11.89 -6.90
N ILE A 151 -7.73 -12.20 -8.15
CA ILE A 151 -7.18 -11.20 -9.10
C ILE A 151 -8.21 -10.15 -9.44
N ALA A 152 -9.46 -10.56 -9.67
CA ALA A 152 -10.56 -9.63 -9.92
C ALA A 152 -10.76 -8.69 -8.72
N LEU A 153 -10.74 -9.23 -7.50
CA LEU A 153 -10.89 -8.47 -6.26
C LEU A 153 -9.73 -7.48 -6.03
N TRP A 154 -8.49 -7.91 -6.26
CA TRP A 154 -7.33 -7.02 -6.17
C TRP A 154 -7.45 -5.89 -7.19
N THR A 155 -7.77 -6.21 -8.43
CA THR A 155 -7.95 -5.20 -9.48
C THR A 155 -9.06 -4.22 -9.10
N TYR A 156 -10.20 -4.70 -8.59
CA TYR A 156 -11.28 -3.86 -8.11
C TYR A 156 -10.84 -2.95 -6.94
N ARG A 157 -10.11 -3.48 -5.96
CA ARG A 157 -9.58 -2.70 -4.83
C ARG A 157 -8.65 -1.57 -5.29
N ASP A 158 -7.76 -1.85 -6.24
CA ASP A 158 -6.88 -0.83 -6.81
C ASP A 158 -7.74 0.23 -7.54
N VAL A 159 -8.69 -0.17 -8.38
CA VAL A 159 -9.61 0.75 -9.10
C VAL A 159 -10.44 1.61 -8.15
N GLY A 160 -11.01 1.02 -7.10
CA GLY A 160 -11.79 1.73 -6.08
C GLY A 160 -10.94 2.76 -5.33
N ALA A 161 -9.70 2.40 -4.99
CA ALA A 161 -8.77 3.32 -4.34
C ALA A 161 -8.45 4.52 -5.24
N LEU A 162 -8.20 4.30 -6.54
CA LEU A 162 -7.98 5.39 -7.50
C LEU A 162 -9.20 6.29 -7.64
N GLY A 163 -10.38 5.70 -7.82
CA GLY A 163 -11.63 6.45 -8.00
C GLY A 163 -11.96 7.37 -6.82
N GLN A 164 -11.63 6.93 -5.60
CA GLN A 164 -11.89 7.67 -4.37
C GLN A 164 -10.80 8.71 -4.03
N THR A 165 -9.54 8.46 -4.40
CA THR A 165 -8.40 9.28 -3.94
C THR A 165 -7.88 10.26 -5.00
N LEU A 166 -8.08 9.99 -6.29
CA LEU A 166 -7.66 10.89 -7.35
C LEU A 166 -8.72 11.95 -7.60
N GLN A 167 -8.30 13.22 -7.62
CA GLN A 167 -9.17 14.36 -7.91
C GLN A 167 -9.12 14.71 -9.40
N VAL A 168 -9.35 13.72 -10.26
CA VAL A 168 -9.32 13.89 -11.72
C VAL A 168 -10.76 13.84 -12.26
N GLY A 169 -11.23 14.97 -12.80
CA GLY A 169 -12.60 15.12 -13.32
C GLY A 169 -13.72 15.11 -12.26
N PRO A 170 -15.00 15.02 -12.67
CA PRO A 170 -16.15 14.94 -11.76
C PRO A 170 -16.16 13.64 -10.94
N PHE A 171 -16.53 13.72 -9.67
CA PHE A 171 -16.56 12.57 -8.76
C PHE A 171 -17.57 11.50 -9.20
N GLU A 172 -18.74 11.91 -9.69
CA GLU A 172 -19.83 11.06 -10.13
C GLU A 172 -19.38 10.14 -11.28
N LYS A 173 -18.63 10.72 -12.24
CA LYS A 173 -18.07 9.97 -13.37
C LYS A 173 -17.01 8.95 -12.93
N ARG A 174 -16.24 9.26 -11.88
CA ARG A 174 -15.30 8.29 -11.29
C ARG A 174 -16.05 7.16 -10.59
N VAL A 175 -17.07 7.47 -9.80
CA VAL A 175 -17.92 6.46 -9.14
C VAL A 175 -18.60 5.55 -10.16
N GLU A 176 -19.14 6.11 -11.24
CA GLU A 176 -19.73 5.33 -12.34
C GLU A 176 -18.69 4.41 -13.01
N SER A 177 -17.46 4.91 -13.20
CA SER A 177 -16.36 4.13 -13.75
C SER A 177 -15.94 2.97 -12.83
N VAL A 178 -15.91 3.19 -11.50
CA VAL A 178 -15.67 2.13 -10.50
C VAL A 178 -16.79 1.09 -10.54
N LYS A 179 -18.06 1.50 -10.60
CA LYS A 179 -19.20 0.59 -10.74
C LYS A 179 -19.15 -0.22 -12.04
N LYS A 180 -18.75 0.41 -13.15
CA LYS A 180 -18.57 -0.29 -14.43
C LYS A 180 -17.44 -1.32 -14.34
N ALA A 181 -16.31 -0.96 -13.72
CA ALA A 181 -15.21 -1.89 -13.49
C ALA A 181 -15.65 -3.07 -12.60
N GLN A 182 -16.42 -2.83 -11.54
CA GLN A 182 -17.01 -3.87 -10.69
C GLN A 182 -17.81 -4.89 -11.51
N LYS A 183 -18.74 -4.41 -12.35
CA LYS A 183 -19.59 -5.25 -13.20
C LYS A 183 -18.76 -6.08 -14.18
N LEU A 184 -17.77 -5.46 -14.83
CA LEU A 184 -16.89 -6.14 -15.79
C LEU A 184 -16.04 -7.23 -15.12
N LEU A 185 -15.51 -6.95 -13.92
CA LEU A 185 -14.74 -7.88 -13.10
C LEU A 185 -15.61 -8.96 -12.43
N GLY A 186 -16.94 -8.86 -12.51
CA GLY A 186 -17.87 -9.82 -11.89
C GLY A 186 -17.77 -9.88 -10.37
N ILE A 187 -17.43 -8.77 -9.71
CA ILE A 187 -17.34 -8.73 -8.25
C ILE A 187 -18.75 -8.61 -7.65
N PRO A 188 -19.17 -9.57 -6.79
CA PRO A 188 -20.43 -9.47 -6.07
C PRO A 188 -20.57 -8.15 -5.32
N GLN A 189 -21.79 -7.62 -5.27
CA GLN A 189 -22.04 -6.32 -4.65
C GLN A 189 -21.66 -6.28 -3.17
N GLY A 190 -21.91 -7.35 -2.40
CA GLY A 190 -21.53 -7.43 -0.99
C GLY A 190 -20.02 -7.26 -0.77
N ILE A 191 -19.22 -8.04 -1.50
CA ILE A 191 -17.75 -7.89 -1.52
C ILE A 191 -17.32 -6.47 -1.94
N ALA A 192 -17.96 -5.92 -2.97
CA ALA A 192 -17.63 -4.60 -3.49
C ALA A 192 -17.88 -3.49 -2.45
N LEU A 193 -18.96 -3.60 -1.68
CA LEU A 193 -19.32 -2.67 -0.60
C LEU A 193 -18.35 -2.77 0.58
N LEU A 194 -17.94 -3.98 0.97
CA LEU A 194 -16.95 -4.19 2.03
C LEU A 194 -15.62 -3.50 1.69
N VAL A 195 -15.12 -3.71 0.47
CA VAL A 195 -13.88 -3.06 -0.01
C VAL A 195 -14.03 -1.54 -0.09
N ALA A 196 -15.16 -1.05 -0.62
CA ALA A 196 -15.40 0.38 -0.74
C ALA A 196 -15.49 1.08 0.63
N ALA A 197 -16.16 0.47 1.60
CA ALA A 197 -16.27 0.98 2.96
C ALA A 197 -14.89 1.09 3.64
N GLU A 198 -14.03 0.08 3.47
CA GLU A 198 -12.69 0.11 4.04
C GLU A 198 -11.80 1.19 3.37
N ILE A 199 -11.91 1.36 2.05
CA ILE A 199 -11.21 2.45 1.35
C ILE A 199 -11.67 3.82 1.85
N ALA A 200 -12.99 4.01 2.01
CA ALA A 200 -13.57 5.25 2.52
C ALA A 200 -13.12 5.57 3.95
N GLY A 201 -13.05 4.55 4.83
CA GLY A 201 -12.56 4.70 6.20
C GLY A 201 -11.05 4.99 6.30
N ALA A 202 -10.29 4.81 5.22
CA ALA A 202 -8.84 4.95 5.20
C ALA A 202 -8.32 5.81 4.02
N LEU A 203 -9.11 6.78 3.54
CA LEU A 203 -8.79 7.58 2.34
C LEU A 203 -7.40 8.23 2.40
N ARG A 204 -7.06 8.84 3.54
CA ARG A 204 -5.74 9.46 3.75
C ARG A 204 -4.62 8.46 3.50
N LEU A 205 -4.71 7.28 4.10
CA LEU A 205 -3.69 6.25 3.98
C LEU A 205 -3.61 5.70 2.56
N PHE A 206 -4.75 5.49 1.90
CA PHE A 206 -4.78 5.08 0.49
C PHE A 206 -4.14 6.11 -0.43
N SER A 207 -4.31 7.41 -0.16
CA SER A 207 -3.69 8.48 -0.93
C SER A 207 -2.15 8.45 -0.89
N GLU A 208 -1.58 7.92 0.20
CA GLU A 208 -0.13 7.78 0.41
C GLU A 208 0.44 6.45 -0.12
N VAL A 209 -0.41 5.49 -0.47
CA VAL A 209 0.02 4.20 -1.03
C VAL A 209 0.79 4.45 -2.32
N ARG A 210 1.96 3.81 -2.45
CA ARG A 210 2.87 3.96 -3.60
C ARG A 210 2.15 3.84 -4.95
N PHE A 211 1.19 2.94 -5.05
CA PHE A 211 0.42 2.72 -6.27
C PHE A 211 -0.47 3.93 -6.63
N VAL A 212 -1.15 4.56 -5.66
CA VAL A 212 -1.98 5.75 -5.90
C VAL A 212 -1.11 6.96 -6.25
N ARG A 213 0.01 7.14 -5.54
CA ARG A 213 1.00 8.18 -5.89
C ARG A 213 1.53 7.97 -7.31
N GLN A 214 1.91 6.75 -7.66
CA GLN A 214 2.34 6.46 -9.02
C GLN A 214 1.24 6.67 -10.06
N ALA A 215 -0.03 6.42 -9.73
CA ALA A 215 -1.14 6.70 -10.63
C ALA A 215 -1.34 8.20 -10.86
N ARG A 216 -1.10 9.01 -9.84
CA ARG A 216 -1.08 10.47 -9.94
C ARG A 216 0.08 10.97 -10.79
N ASP A 217 1.28 10.48 -10.52
CA ASP A 217 2.52 10.99 -11.14
C ASP A 217 2.76 10.41 -12.55
N ALA A 218 2.30 9.18 -12.80
CA ALA A 218 2.51 8.42 -14.03
C ALA A 218 1.28 7.56 -14.37
N PRO A 219 0.14 8.17 -14.77
CA PRO A 219 -1.11 7.47 -15.04
C PRO A 219 -0.98 6.42 -16.16
N SER A 220 -0.27 6.71 -17.24
CA SER A 220 -0.07 5.77 -18.36
C SER A 220 0.70 4.51 -17.92
N MET A 221 1.75 4.67 -17.10
CA MET A 221 2.48 3.53 -16.53
C MET A 221 1.62 2.69 -15.58
N THR A 222 0.65 3.32 -14.90
CA THR A 222 -0.30 2.60 -14.05
C THR A 222 -1.31 1.81 -14.87
N LEU A 223 -1.82 2.38 -15.97
CA LEU A 223 -2.64 1.66 -16.95
C LEU A 223 -1.91 0.45 -17.51
N LEU A 224 -0.68 0.63 -17.99
CA LEU A 224 0.17 -0.45 -18.50
C LEU A 224 0.36 -1.57 -17.47
N ARG A 225 0.65 -1.21 -16.21
CA ARG A 225 0.83 -2.20 -15.15
C ARG A 225 -0.46 -2.99 -14.86
N LEU A 226 -1.61 -2.32 -14.84
CA LEU A 226 -2.89 -2.97 -14.65
C LEU A 226 -3.24 -3.86 -15.85
N GLY A 227 -2.99 -3.39 -17.08
CA GLY A 227 -3.20 -4.16 -18.29
C GLY A 227 -2.34 -5.41 -18.34
N ARG A 228 -1.03 -5.30 -18.05
CA ARG A 228 -0.14 -6.47 -17.95
C ARG A 228 -0.55 -7.44 -16.84
N ARG A 229 -1.13 -6.95 -15.73
CA ARG A 229 -1.66 -7.82 -14.68
C ARG A 229 -2.84 -8.64 -15.19
N ILE A 230 -3.78 -8.00 -15.89
CA ILE A 230 -4.97 -8.64 -16.47
C ILE A 230 -4.55 -9.63 -17.58
N GLN A 231 -3.64 -9.21 -18.47
CA GLN A 231 -3.13 -10.00 -19.60
C GLN A 231 -2.50 -11.33 -19.19
N ARG A 232 -1.86 -11.42 -18.01
CA ARG A 232 -1.29 -12.69 -17.52
C ARG A 232 -2.32 -13.80 -17.28
N TYR A 233 -3.60 -13.44 -17.20
CA TYR A 233 -4.68 -14.38 -16.86
C TYR A 233 -5.73 -14.50 -17.96
N GLU A 234 -5.58 -13.81 -19.10
CA GLU A 234 -6.62 -13.68 -20.15
C GLU A 234 -6.10 -13.63 -21.60
N GLY A 235 -6.96 -14.04 -22.54
CA GLY A 235 -6.87 -13.78 -23.98
C GLY A 235 -7.41 -12.39 -24.40
N ASP A 236 -7.16 -11.98 -25.65
CA ASP A 236 -7.12 -10.57 -26.09
C ASP A 236 -8.38 -9.70 -25.95
N VAL A 237 -9.58 -10.24 -26.16
CA VAL A 237 -10.76 -9.41 -26.49
C VAL A 237 -11.30 -8.59 -25.31
N ALA A 238 -10.98 -9.00 -24.08
CA ALA A 238 -11.64 -8.49 -22.90
C ALA A 238 -10.82 -7.36 -22.21
N LYS A 239 -9.51 -7.29 -22.45
CA LYS A 239 -8.56 -6.33 -21.86
C LYS A 239 -9.03 -4.85 -21.96
N GLY A 240 -9.64 -4.47 -23.08
CA GLY A 240 -10.01 -3.08 -23.36
C GLY A 240 -11.08 -2.48 -22.43
N LYS A 241 -12.08 -3.24 -21.99
CA LYS A 241 -13.26 -2.65 -21.29
C LYS A 241 -12.94 -2.22 -19.85
N VAL A 242 -12.21 -3.04 -19.10
CA VAL A 242 -11.77 -2.68 -17.73
C VAL A 242 -10.75 -1.56 -17.79
N LEU A 243 -9.77 -1.63 -18.70
CA LEU A 243 -8.78 -0.59 -18.87
C LEU A 243 -9.40 0.74 -19.33
N ALA A 244 -10.45 0.72 -20.15
CA ALA A 244 -11.22 1.92 -20.47
C ALA A 244 -11.97 2.53 -19.28
N ALA A 245 -12.39 1.72 -18.29
CA ALA A 245 -12.93 2.24 -17.04
C ALA A 245 -11.84 2.87 -16.17
N VAL A 246 -10.68 2.22 -16.09
CA VAL A 246 -9.52 2.74 -15.34
C VAL A 246 -8.98 4.03 -15.98
N ALA A 247 -8.88 4.08 -17.31
CA ALA A 247 -8.39 5.23 -18.05
C ALA A 247 -9.24 6.48 -17.73
N ARG A 248 -10.56 6.34 -17.72
CA ARG A 248 -11.47 7.43 -17.31
C ARG A 248 -11.25 7.89 -15.87
N ILE A 249 -10.98 6.98 -14.94
CA ILE A 249 -10.63 7.34 -13.54
C ILE A 249 -9.33 8.14 -13.49
N LEU A 250 -8.38 7.84 -14.36
CA LEU A 250 -7.09 8.51 -14.47
C LEU A 250 -7.14 9.79 -15.34
N GLY A 251 -8.32 10.20 -15.82
CA GLY A 251 -8.48 11.34 -16.74
C GLY A 251 -7.83 11.11 -18.11
N LYS A 252 -7.66 9.85 -18.51
CA LYS A 252 -7.04 9.45 -19.76
C LYS A 252 -8.08 9.27 -20.86
N THR A 253 -7.70 9.67 -22.07
CA THR A 253 -8.54 9.59 -23.25
C THR A 253 -8.56 8.16 -23.80
N LYS A 254 -9.39 7.92 -24.82
CA LYS A 254 -9.35 6.67 -25.58
C LYS A 254 -7.99 6.50 -26.29
N GLN A 255 -7.42 7.58 -26.82
CA GLN A 255 -6.13 7.55 -27.50
C GLN A 255 -5.00 7.12 -26.55
N ASP A 256 -4.96 7.67 -25.33
CA ASP A 256 -3.98 7.24 -24.30
C ASP A 256 -4.13 5.75 -23.96
N LEU A 257 -5.37 5.24 -23.96
CA LEU A 257 -5.65 3.83 -23.74
C LEU A 257 -5.14 2.98 -24.92
N ASP A 258 -5.45 3.38 -26.15
CA ASP A 258 -5.04 2.66 -27.36
C ASP A 258 -3.51 2.61 -27.46
N GLU A 259 -2.82 3.71 -27.13
CA GLU A 259 -1.35 3.77 -27.01
C GLU A 259 -0.83 2.81 -25.91
N ALA A 260 -1.45 2.82 -24.73
CA ALA A 260 -1.08 1.90 -23.66
C ALA A 260 -1.34 0.43 -24.05
N LEU A 261 -2.40 0.14 -24.79
CA LEU A 261 -2.70 -1.20 -25.28
C LEU A 261 -1.67 -1.67 -26.32
N ALA A 262 -1.23 -0.78 -27.22
CA ALA A 262 -0.18 -1.09 -28.19
C ALA A 262 1.14 -1.52 -27.52
N HIS A 263 1.46 -0.95 -26.36
CA HIS A 263 2.66 -1.28 -25.56
C HIS A 263 2.48 -2.46 -24.58
N LEU A 264 1.34 -3.15 -24.59
CA LEU A 264 1.14 -4.32 -23.73
C LEU A 264 1.95 -5.53 -24.19
N ASP A 265 2.09 -5.70 -25.50
CA ASP A 265 2.79 -6.83 -26.11
C ASP A 265 4.30 -6.59 -26.19
N ASP A 266 4.75 -5.34 -26.03
CA ASP A 266 6.16 -5.04 -25.85
C ASP A 266 6.70 -5.80 -24.64
N PRO A 267 7.85 -6.49 -24.78
CA PRO A 267 8.51 -7.11 -23.65
C PRO A 267 8.67 -6.04 -22.56
N PRO A 268 8.46 -6.39 -21.29
CA PRO A 268 8.45 -5.40 -20.24
C PRO A 268 9.78 -4.67 -20.26
N VAL A 269 9.76 -3.38 -20.67
CA VAL A 269 10.94 -2.50 -20.73
C VAL A 269 11.77 -2.80 -19.49
N GLU A 270 12.88 -3.48 -19.68
CA GLU A 270 13.69 -3.93 -18.58
C GLU A 270 14.14 -2.67 -17.88
N MET A 271 13.60 -2.42 -16.68
CA MET A 271 14.10 -1.35 -15.84
C MET A 271 15.61 -1.55 -15.76
N PRO A 272 16.44 -0.55 -16.16
CA PRO A 272 17.84 -0.76 -16.46
C PRO A 272 18.48 -1.59 -15.36
N ARG A 273 18.85 -2.83 -15.70
CA ARG A 273 19.31 -3.86 -14.75
C ARG A 273 20.46 -3.34 -13.87
N GLY A 274 21.21 -2.36 -14.37
CA GLY A 274 22.21 -1.60 -13.64
C GLY A 274 21.74 -0.99 -12.30
N ARG A 275 20.49 -0.55 -12.16
CA ARG A 275 19.99 -0.01 -10.86
C ARG A 275 19.65 -1.09 -9.84
N VAL A 276 19.28 -2.29 -10.28
CA VAL A 276 19.01 -3.42 -9.37
C VAL A 276 20.33 -4.03 -8.90
N GLY A 277 21.29 -4.21 -9.81
CA GLY A 277 22.66 -4.62 -9.48
C GLY A 277 23.35 -3.63 -8.55
N LEU A 278 23.29 -2.32 -8.82
CA LEU A 278 23.85 -1.31 -7.91
C LEU A 278 23.17 -1.27 -6.55
N ARG A 279 21.85 -1.48 -6.46
CA ARG A 279 21.13 -1.51 -5.17
C ARG A 279 21.48 -2.77 -4.38
N ALA A 280 21.55 -3.93 -5.02
CA ALA A 280 22.00 -5.18 -4.41
C ALA A 280 23.46 -5.06 -3.93
N ALA A 281 24.36 -4.51 -4.77
CA ALA A 281 25.75 -4.25 -4.41
C ALA A 281 25.91 -3.23 -3.28
N ARG A 282 25.10 -2.17 -3.24
CA ARG A 282 25.09 -1.20 -2.12
C ARG A 282 24.56 -1.81 -0.82
N LEU A 283 23.51 -2.63 -0.89
CA LEU A 283 22.96 -3.37 0.26
C LEU A 283 23.98 -4.39 0.79
N ALA A 284 24.62 -5.13 -0.10
CA ALA A 284 25.72 -6.04 0.22
C ALA A 284 26.88 -5.31 0.92
N ARG A 285 27.40 -4.22 0.33
CA ARG A 285 28.47 -3.42 0.96
C ARG A 285 28.04 -2.84 2.30
N ARG A 286 26.79 -2.42 2.45
CA ARG A 286 26.25 -1.90 3.72
C ARG A 286 26.21 -3.00 4.78
N HIS A 287 25.74 -4.20 4.44
CA HIS A 287 25.71 -5.34 5.35
C HIS A 287 27.11 -5.82 5.74
N VAL A 288 28.05 -5.90 4.79
CA VAL A 288 29.45 -6.23 5.08
C VAL A 288 30.07 -5.20 6.04
N ARG A 289 29.85 -3.90 5.84
CA ARG A 289 30.32 -2.86 6.78
C ARG A 289 29.65 -2.93 8.15
N THR A 290 28.34 -3.21 8.22
CA THR A 290 27.65 -3.30 9.51
C THR A 290 28.05 -4.54 10.29
N LEU A 291 28.28 -5.67 9.61
CA LEU A 291 28.78 -6.89 10.23
C LEU A 291 30.23 -6.73 10.68
N GLY A 292 31.11 -6.20 9.81
CA GLY A 292 32.51 -5.93 10.15
C GLY A 292 32.66 -4.95 11.31
N GLY A 293 31.87 -3.87 11.32
CA GLY A 293 31.86 -2.89 12.41
C GLY A 293 31.36 -3.47 13.75
N ARG A 294 30.36 -4.35 13.72
CA ARG A 294 29.82 -5.00 14.92
C ARG A 294 30.73 -6.10 15.48
N LEU A 295 31.47 -6.79 14.62
CA LEU A 295 32.50 -7.76 15.02
C LEU A 295 33.72 -7.05 15.61
N ALA A 296 34.15 -5.93 15.01
CA ALA A 296 35.25 -5.12 15.53
C ALA A 296 34.91 -4.40 16.85
N SER A 297 33.62 -4.17 17.13
CA SER A 297 33.15 -3.57 18.39
C SER A 297 32.59 -4.58 19.38
N ALA A 298 32.78 -5.89 19.16
CA ALA A 298 32.29 -6.91 20.09
C ALA A 298 33.07 -6.81 21.42
N PRO A 299 32.41 -6.86 22.58
CA PRO A 299 33.10 -6.90 23.87
C PRO A 299 34.07 -8.08 23.91
N PRO A 300 35.28 -7.93 24.50
CA PRO A 300 36.28 -9.01 24.60
C PRO A 300 35.69 -10.30 25.17
N ALA A 301 34.81 -10.18 26.17
CA ALA A 301 34.11 -11.31 26.79
C ALA A 301 33.27 -12.15 25.80
N ILE A 302 32.77 -11.58 24.70
CA ILE A 302 32.05 -12.35 23.66
C ILE A 302 33.06 -13.07 22.76
N VAL A 303 34.17 -12.42 22.44
CA VAL A 303 35.25 -13.02 21.63
C VAL A 303 35.87 -14.20 22.38
N ASP A 304 36.17 -14.02 23.66
CA ASP A 304 36.73 -15.05 24.54
C ASP A 304 35.73 -16.21 24.76
N TRP A 305 34.45 -15.89 24.96
CA TRP A 305 33.39 -16.91 25.10
C TRP A 305 33.17 -17.75 23.83
N VAL A 306 33.36 -17.16 22.65
CA VAL A 306 33.30 -17.88 21.37
C VAL A 306 34.58 -18.72 21.15
N ALA A 307 35.75 -18.21 21.57
CA ALA A 307 37.03 -18.91 21.45
C ALA A 307 37.06 -20.21 22.28
N ASP A 308 36.46 -20.21 23.47
CA ASP A 308 36.42 -21.38 24.37
C ASP A 308 35.40 -22.46 23.98
N ARG A 309 34.66 -22.30 22.87
CA ARG A 309 33.60 -23.23 22.45
C ARG A 309 33.77 -23.68 20.99
N PRO A 310 34.68 -24.66 20.73
CA PRO A 310 34.96 -25.13 19.37
C PRO A 310 33.72 -25.70 18.65
N GLN A 311 32.75 -26.23 19.42
CA GLN A 311 31.45 -26.68 18.92
C GLN A 311 30.55 -25.58 18.34
N ILE A 312 30.80 -24.30 18.67
CA ILE A 312 30.10 -23.14 18.11
C ILE A 312 30.90 -22.55 16.93
N LEU A 313 32.23 -22.66 16.95
CA LEU A 313 33.10 -22.15 15.89
C LEU A 313 32.88 -22.85 14.55
N VAL A 314 32.68 -24.17 14.55
CA VAL A 314 32.44 -24.94 13.32
C VAL A 314 31.17 -24.49 12.58
N PRO A 315 29.97 -24.45 13.19
CA PRO A 315 28.78 -23.97 12.50
C PRO A 315 28.87 -22.49 12.11
N LEU A 316 29.54 -21.65 12.89
CA LEU A 316 29.74 -20.24 12.55
C LEU A 316 30.66 -20.06 11.34
N ALA A 317 31.74 -20.84 11.27
CA ALA A 317 32.65 -20.88 10.12
C ALA A 317 31.97 -21.45 8.87
N VAL A 318 31.11 -22.46 9.01
CA VAL A 318 30.29 -22.99 7.91
C VAL A 318 29.31 -21.94 7.40
N VAL A 319 28.60 -21.24 8.30
CA VAL A 319 27.68 -20.16 7.91
C VAL A 319 28.44 -19.01 7.22
N ALA A 320 29.60 -18.62 7.74
CA ALA A 320 30.46 -17.61 7.12
C ALA A 320 30.97 -18.06 5.74
N GLY A 321 31.42 -19.31 5.61
CA GLY A 321 31.88 -19.90 4.37
C GLY A 321 30.79 -20.01 3.32
N VAL A 322 29.60 -20.48 3.69
CA VAL A 322 28.41 -20.55 2.80
C VAL A 322 27.99 -19.14 2.37
N THR A 323 28.00 -18.18 3.29
CA THR A 323 27.64 -16.79 2.97
C THR A 323 28.67 -16.18 2.00
N ALA A 324 29.96 -16.41 2.22
CA ALA A 324 31.03 -15.96 1.33
C ALA A 324 30.94 -16.63 -0.06
N LEU A 325 30.65 -17.93 -0.11
CA LEU A 325 30.45 -18.69 -1.35
C LEU A 325 29.26 -18.15 -2.15
N VAL A 326 28.11 -17.93 -1.51
CA VAL A 326 26.93 -17.34 -2.15
C VAL A 326 27.25 -15.95 -2.71
N PHE A 327 28.01 -15.14 -1.96
CA PHE A 327 28.47 -13.84 -2.45
C PHE A 327 29.42 -13.96 -3.64
N ALA A 328 30.38 -14.89 -3.61
CA ALA A 328 31.30 -15.14 -4.71
C ALA A 328 30.55 -15.60 -5.98
N VAL A 329 29.57 -16.49 -5.85
CA VAL A 329 28.72 -16.94 -6.95
C VAL A 329 27.90 -15.78 -7.52
N LEU A 330 27.28 -14.95 -6.68
CA LEU A 330 26.53 -13.78 -7.15
C LEU A 330 27.41 -12.76 -7.87
N ILE A 331 28.64 -12.56 -7.41
CA ILE A 331 29.63 -11.70 -8.09
C ILE A 331 30.04 -12.33 -9.42
N ALA A 332 30.37 -13.63 -9.45
CA ALA A 332 30.77 -14.34 -10.66
C ALA A 332 29.66 -14.33 -11.72
N VAL A 333 28.42 -14.59 -11.34
CA VAL A 333 27.25 -14.50 -12.23
C VAL A 333 27.05 -13.07 -12.72
N GLY A 334 27.22 -12.06 -11.85
CA GLY A 334 27.16 -10.65 -12.23
C GLY A 334 28.25 -10.24 -13.22
N VAL A 335 29.49 -10.71 -13.03
CA VAL A 335 30.63 -10.45 -13.93
C VAL A 335 30.46 -11.19 -15.25
N LEU A 336 30.00 -12.44 -15.23
CA LEU A 336 29.76 -13.23 -16.44
C LEU A 336 28.65 -12.60 -17.31
N HIS A 337 27.63 -12.00 -16.69
CA HIS A 337 26.60 -11.24 -17.42
C HIS A 337 27.08 -9.89 -17.94
N LEU A 338 28.10 -9.28 -17.34
CA LEU A 338 28.71 -8.05 -17.85
C LEU A 338 29.78 -8.30 -18.91
N ALA A 339 30.27 -9.54 -19.02
CA ALA A 339 31.31 -9.95 -19.96
C ALA A 339 30.77 -10.57 -21.26
N GLN A 340 29.44 -10.59 -21.47
CA GLN A 340 28.91 -10.93 -22.79
C GLN A 340 29.24 -9.78 -23.75
N PRO A 341 30.07 -10.01 -24.78
CA PRO A 341 30.36 -8.98 -25.76
C PRO A 341 29.06 -8.63 -26.48
N ASP A 342 28.78 -7.33 -26.62
CA ASP A 342 27.72 -6.86 -27.49
C ASP A 342 27.94 -7.50 -28.87
N GLU A 343 26.96 -8.28 -29.35
CA GLU A 343 26.99 -8.80 -30.72
C GLU A 343 27.17 -7.61 -31.67
N PRO A 344 28.15 -7.64 -32.59
CA PRO A 344 28.33 -6.55 -33.52
C PRO A 344 27.09 -6.45 -34.41
N ALA A 345 26.33 -5.37 -34.22
CA ALA A 345 25.20 -5.02 -35.06
C ALA A 345 25.66 -5.03 -36.53
N GLY A 346 25.02 -5.90 -37.33
CA GLY A 346 25.28 -6.03 -38.75
C GLY A 346 25.16 -4.68 -39.45
N THR A 347 26.26 -4.25 -40.05
CA THR A 347 26.38 -3.06 -40.89
C THR A 347 25.52 -3.22 -42.16
N THR A 348 24.33 -2.65 -42.17
CA THR A 348 23.62 -2.34 -43.41
C THR A 348 23.93 -0.90 -43.81
N ALA A 349 24.68 -0.76 -44.90
CA ALA A 349 24.91 0.49 -45.60
C ALA A 349 23.62 1.01 -46.25
N GLY A 350 23.37 2.32 -46.15
CA GLY A 350 22.28 3.01 -46.83
C GLY A 350 22.47 4.53 -46.78
N PRO A 351 22.37 5.26 -47.91
CA PRO A 351 22.92 6.60 -48.08
C PRO A 351 21.87 7.71 -47.87
N GLY A 352 22.34 8.96 -47.69
CA GLY A 352 21.52 10.14 -47.96
C GLY A 352 21.69 11.27 -46.96
N THR A 353 22.69 12.12 -47.19
CA THR A 353 22.80 13.45 -46.57
C THR A 353 21.65 14.34 -47.08
N VAL A 354 20.74 14.72 -46.19
CA VAL A 354 19.70 15.73 -46.45
C VAL A 354 20.07 17.01 -45.68
N PRO A 355 20.03 18.20 -46.31
CA PRO A 355 20.42 19.45 -45.65
C PRO A 355 19.37 19.92 -44.64
N ALA A 356 19.87 20.62 -43.62
CA ALA A 356 19.12 21.13 -42.47
C ALA A 356 17.99 22.10 -42.85
N PRO A 357 16.80 22.00 -42.22
CA PRO A 357 15.77 23.02 -42.36
C PRO A 357 16.10 24.23 -41.47
N THR A 358 16.06 25.41 -42.08
CA THR A 358 16.13 26.73 -41.45
C THR A 358 14.92 26.94 -40.53
N ALA A 359 15.16 27.35 -39.29
CA ALA A 359 14.11 27.66 -38.32
C ALA A 359 13.35 28.95 -38.71
N PRO A 360 12.00 28.96 -38.71
CA PRO A 360 11.25 30.21 -38.81
C PRO A 360 11.18 30.92 -37.46
N ALA A 361 11.31 32.25 -37.51
CA ALA A 361 11.23 33.15 -36.36
C ALA A 361 9.84 33.13 -35.72
N THR A 362 9.81 33.03 -34.39
CA THR A 362 8.61 33.12 -33.56
C THR A 362 8.11 34.56 -33.48
N PRO A 363 6.84 34.87 -33.83
CA PRO A 363 6.26 36.18 -33.52
C PRO A 363 5.86 36.27 -32.04
N ALA A 364 6.15 37.41 -31.42
CA ALA A 364 5.78 37.71 -30.04
C ALA A 364 4.25 37.78 -29.89
N VAL A 365 3.69 36.85 -29.11
CA VAL A 365 2.27 36.86 -28.72
C VAL A 365 2.10 37.71 -27.46
N LYS A 366 1.30 38.77 -27.59
CA LYS A 366 0.85 39.65 -26.50
C LYS A 366 -0.07 38.86 -25.56
N PRO A 367 0.11 38.93 -24.22
CA PRO A 367 -0.75 38.20 -23.29
C PRO A 367 -2.19 38.74 -23.34
N PRO A 368 -3.22 37.87 -23.31
CA PRO A 368 -4.61 38.31 -23.23
C PRO A 368 -4.97 38.77 -21.81
N ASP A 369 -5.82 39.79 -21.75
CA ASP A 369 -6.36 40.38 -20.53
C ASP A 369 -7.09 39.34 -19.67
N ALA A 370 -6.82 39.35 -18.37
CA ALA A 370 -7.44 38.47 -17.39
C ALA A 370 -8.94 38.79 -17.26
N PRO A 371 -9.85 37.80 -17.41
CA PRO A 371 -11.25 38.02 -17.12
C PRO A 371 -11.48 38.17 -15.61
N ALA A 372 -12.27 39.16 -15.24
CA ALA A 372 -12.70 39.43 -13.87
C ALA A 372 -13.37 38.19 -13.26
N THR A 373 -12.92 37.81 -12.06
CA THR A 373 -13.54 36.78 -11.24
C THR A 373 -14.95 37.20 -10.81
N PRO A 374 -16.00 36.38 -11.00
CA PRO A 374 -17.28 36.65 -10.40
C PRO A 374 -17.20 36.39 -8.89
N VAL A 375 -17.56 37.41 -8.11
CA VAL A 375 -17.80 37.28 -6.67
C VAL A 375 -19.02 36.38 -6.50
N MET A 376 -18.82 35.20 -5.92
CA MET A 376 -19.88 34.26 -5.60
C MET A 376 -20.34 34.57 -4.16
N ASP A 377 -21.53 35.17 -4.04
CA ASP A 377 -22.22 35.40 -2.77
C ASP A 377 -22.56 34.05 -2.12
N TRP A 378 -21.98 33.81 -0.94
CA TRP A 378 -22.35 32.70 -0.08
C TRP A 378 -23.55 33.11 0.77
N PRO A 379 -24.63 32.30 0.86
CA PRO A 379 -25.70 32.57 1.81
C PRO A 379 -25.18 32.34 3.25
N ASP A 380 -25.22 33.40 4.05
CA ASP A 380 -25.03 33.39 5.49
C ASP A 380 -26.10 32.51 6.15
N THR A 381 -25.79 31.24 6.38
CA THR A 381 -26.51 30.41 7.37
C THR A 381 -25.72 30.39 8.67
N ALA A 382 -25.81 31.50 9.41
CA ALA A 382 -25.46 31.52 10.82
C ALA A 382 -26.47 30.67 11.60
N VAL A 383 -26.03 29.49 12.06
CA VAL A 383 -26.75 28.69 13.04
C VAL A 383 -26.71 29.45 14.37
N ARG A 384 -27.84 30.03 14.78
CA ARG A 384 -28.03 30.57 16.13
C ARG A 384 -27.85 29.46 17.16
N PRO A 385 -27.05 29.64 18.22
CA PRO A 385 -27.06 28.73 19.36
C PRO A 385 -28.42 28.85 20.07
N SER A 386 -29.06 27.71 20.27
CA SER A 386 -30.29 27.55 21.05
C SER A 386 -30.06 28.00 22.50
N GLU A 387 -30.94 28.88 22.98
CA GLU A 387 -30.98 29.37 24.36
C GLU A 387 -31.16 28.21 25.37
N PRO A 388 -30.59 28.33 26.58
CA PRO A 388 -30.78 27.35 27.63
C PRO A 388 -32.21 27.41 28.18
N VAL A 389 -32.88 26.26 28.16
CA VAL A 389 -34.16 26.03 28.84
C VAL A 389 -33.94 26.15 30.35
N THR A 390 -34.51 27.17 30.96
CA THR A 390 -34.66 27.29 32.41
C THR A 390 -35.73 26.31 32.88
N VAL A 391 -35.32 25.30 33.65
CA VAL A 391 -36.24 24.45 34.42
C VAL A 391 -36.56 25.18 35.71
N GLY A 392 -37.82 25.59 35.87
CA GLY A 392 -38.35 26.18 37.09
C GLY A 392 -38.39 25.17 38.25
N ALA A 393 -38.15 25.69 39.45
CA ALA A 393 -38.14 24.99 40.73
C ALA A 393 -39.53 24.51 41.18
#